data_AF-A0A920NXF0-F1
#
_entry.id   AF-A0A920NXF0-F1
#
_cell.length_a   1.000
_cell.length_b   1.000
_cell.length_c   1.000
_cell.angle_alpha   90.00
_cell.angle_beta   90.00
_cell.angle_gamma   90.00
#
_symmetry.space_group_name_H-M   'P 1'
#
loop_
_entity.id
_entity.type
_entity.pdbx_description
1 polymer ?
#
loop_
_entity_poly.entity_id
_entity_poly.type
_entity_poly.pdbx_seq_one_letter_code
_entity_poly.pdbx_strand_id
1 'polypeptide(L)'
;MKEIKTPFNKKLIIYRWDPEENENPRLDKYEVDLKNCGPMVLDALIKIKNEIDTTLTFRRSCREGVCGSCAMNIDGVNTLACLKTN
;
A
#
# COMPACT_ATOMS: atom_id res chain seq x y z
N MET A 1 -5.30 2.92 -35.70
CA MET A 1 -5.82 3.10 -34.32
C MET A 1 -4.70 2.77 -33.35
N LYS A 2 -4.21 3.73 -32.57
CA LYS A 2 -3.20 3.44 -31.52
C LYS A 2 -3.98 3.06 -30.26
N GLU A 3 -3.80 1.84 -29.76
CA GLU A 3 -4.30 1.46 -28.44
C GLU A 3 -3.64 2.37 -27.40
N ILE A 4 -4.42 3.25 -26.79
CA ILE A 4 -3.99 4.01 -25.62
C ILE A 4 -4.01 3.02 -24.46
N LYS A 5 -2.89 2.33 -24.21
CA LYS A 5 -2.69 1.55 -22.98
C LYS A 5 -2.58 2.53 -21.83
N THR A 6 -3.71 2.87 -21.20
CA THR A 6 -3.71 3.55 -19.91
C THR A 6 -2.86 2.71 -18.96
N PRO A 7 -1.82 3.26 -18.30
CA PRO A 7 -0.99 2.46 -17.42
C PRO A 7 -1.86 1.99 -16.25
N PHE A 8 -2.05 0.68 -16.12
CA PHE A 8 -2.73 0.04 -14.99
C PHE A 8 -1.86 0.03 -13.71
N ASN A 9 -0.70 0.69 -13.75
CA ASN A 9 0.22 0.79 -12.64
C ASN A 9 -0.19 1.97 -11.75
N LYS A 10 -0.56 1.68 -10.50
CA LYS A 10 -0.80 2.68 -9.48
C LYS A 10 0.50 2.98 -8.74
N LYS A 11 0.75 4.26 -8.49
CA LYS A 11 1.86 4.72 -7.63
C LYS A 11 1.36 4.84 -6.20
N LEU A 12 1.99 4.12 -5.27
CA LEU A 12 1.81 4.29 -3.84
C LEU A 12 3.03 5.02 -3.27
N ILE A 13 2.78 6.07 -2.48
CA ILE A 13 3.80 6.82 -1.76
C ILE A 13 3.64 6.47 -0.29
N ILE A 14 4.63 5.80 0.30
CA ILE A 14 4.51 5.20 1.63
C ILE A 14 5.54 5.81 2.56
N TYR A 15 5.10 6.20 3.76
CA TYR A 15 5.98 6.62 4.85
C TYR A 15 6.85 5.46 5.33
N ARG A 16 8.16 5.72 5.43
CA ARG A 16 9.15 4.75 5.86
C ARG A 16 10.04 5.36 6.93
N TRP A 17 10.29 4.58 7.95
CA TRP A 17 11.26 4.88 8.99
C TRP A 17 11.70 3.56 9.61
N ASP A 18 13.02 3.41 9.79
CA ASP A 18 13.63 2.26 10.44
C ASP A 18 14.23 2.74 11.78
N PRO A 19 13.81 2.18 12.94
CA PRO A 19 14.35 2.56 14.24
C PRO A 19 15.82 2.13 14.46
N GLU A 20 16.34 1.18 13.68
CA GLU A 20 17.72 0.71 13.77
C GLU A 20 18.68 1.58 12.94
N GLU A 21 18.14 2.31 11.95
CA GLU A 21 18.89 3.27 11.15
C GLU A 21 18.82 4.67 11.81
N ASN A 22 19.95 5.37 11.89
CA ASN A 22 19.98 6.74 12.41
C ASN A 22 19.61 7.77 11.31
N GLU A 23 18.55 7.50 10.56
CA GLU A 23 18.08 8.32 9.44
C GLU A 23 16.71 8.94 9.73
N ASN A 24 16.44 10.08 9.06
CA ASN A 24 15.14 10.71 9.12
C ASN A 24 14.09 9.90 8.33
N PRO A 25 12.80 9.99 8.71
CA PRO A 25 11.74 9.39 7.92
C PRO A 25 11.73 9.86 6.47
N ARG A 26 11.31 8.97 5.58
CA ARG A 26 11.27 9.20 4.13
C ARG A 26 9.95 8.73 3.51
N LEU A 27 9.77 9.10 2.25
CA LEU A 27 8.65 8.66 1.43
C LEU A 27 9.17 7.83 0.27
N ASP A 28 8.89 6.53 0.30
CA ASP A 28 9.26 5.61 -0.77
C ASP A 28 8.12 5.49 -1.77
N LYS A 29 8.45 5.28 -3.05
CA LYS A 29 7.49 5.17 -4.15
C LYS A 29 7.48 3.75 -4.70
N TYR A 30 6.30 3.15 -4.76
CA TYR A 30 6.08 1.81 -5.30
C TYR A 30 5.11 1.86 -6.46
N GLU A 31 5.42 1.15 -7.54
CA GLU A 31 4.50 0.93 -8.65
C GLU A 31 3.86 -0.45 -8.52
N VAL A 32 2.53 -0.51 -8.52
CA VAL A 32 1.75 -1.74 -8.39
C VAL A 32 0.83 -1.91 -9.59
N ASP A 33 0.94 -3.05 -10.27
CA ASP A 33 0.01 -3.44 -11.32
C ASP A 33 -1.35 -3.84 -10.72
N LEU A 34 -2.36 -2.99 -10.92
CA LEU A 34 -3.71 -3.21 -10.38
C LEU A 34 -4.45 -4.38 -11.03
N LYS A 35 -4.04 -4.85 -12.22
CA LYS A 35 -4.68 -6.04 -12.83
C LYS A 35 -4.42 -7.30 -12.04
N ASN A 36 -3.27 -7.34 -11.36
CA ASN A 36 -2.79 -8.47 -10.58
C ASN A 36 -2.79 -8.14 -9.08
N CYS A 37 -3.71 -7.29 -8.65
CA CYS A 37 -3.87 -6.85 -7.26
C CYS A 37 -5.36 -6.85 -6.88
N GLY A 38 -5.66 -7.14 -5.61
CA GLY A 38 -7.01 -6.99 -5.09
C GLY A 38 -7.46 -5.52 -5.05
N PRO A 39 -8.76 -5.26 -4.85
CA PRO A 39 -9.35 -3.93 -4.99
C PRO A 39 -9.09 -3.02 -3.78
N MET A 40 -8.47 -3.51 -2.70
CA MET A 40 -8.25 -2.73 -1.49
C MET A 40 -6.80 -2.23 -1.40
N VAL A 41 -6.59 -1.11 -0.73
CA VAL A 41 -5.24 -0.60 -0.43
C VAL A 41 -4.42 -1.62 0.36
N LEU A 42 -5.04 -2.38 1.26
CA LEU A 42 -4.36 -3.47 1.97
C LEU A 42 -3.81 -4.54 1.01
N ASP A 43 -4.49 -4.82 -0.11
CA ASP A 43 -4.01 -5.80 -1.10
C ASP A 43 -2.75 -5.28 -1.80
N ALA A 44 -2.71 -3.98 -2.12
CA ALA A 44 -1.53 -3.34 -2.68
C ALA A 44 -0.36 -3.34 -1.69
N LEU A 45 -0.59 -3.04 -0.41
CA LEU A 45 0.44 -3.10 0.64
C LEU A 45 1.01 -4.52 0.82
N ILE A 46 0.14 -5.54 0.81
CA ILE A 46 0.57 -6.94 0.88
C ILE A 46 1.37 -7.33 -0.36
N LYS A 47 0.94 -6.91 -1.55
CA LYS A 47 1.66 -7.17 -2.80
C LYS A 47 3.05 -6.56 -2.80
N ILE A 48 3.17 -5.29 -2.39
CA ILE A 48 4.48 -4.63 -2.23
C ILE A 48 5.35 -5.43 -1.27
N LYS A 49 4.82 -5.78 -0.09
CA LYS A 49 5.59 -6.54 0.91
C LYS A 49 6.06 -7.91 0.39
N ASN A 50 5.21 -8.61 -0.35
CA ASN A 50 5.53 -9.97 -0.77
C ASN A 50 6.43 -10.04 -2.01
N GLU A 51 6.30 -9.08 -2.93
CA GLU A 51 6.89 -9.17 -4.27
C GLU A 51 7.95 -8.10 -4.57
N ILE A 52 7.96 -6.98 -3.85
CA ILE A 52 8.80 -5.81 -4.17
C ILE A 52 9.77 -5.48 -3.03
N ASP A 53 9.26 -5.33 -1.80
CA ASP A 53 10.04 -4.91 -0.65
C ASP A 53 9.54 -5.59 0.64
N THR A 54 10.22 -6.68 1.03
CA THR A 54 9.88 -7.47 2.21
C THR A 54 10.10 -6.74 3.53
N THR A 55 10.82 -5.61 3.53
CA THR A 55 11.06 -4.78 4.72
C THR A 55 9.89 -3.85 5.04
N LEU A 56 8.97 -3.62 4.07
CA LEU A 56 7.76 -2.84 4.32
C LEU A 56 6.93 -3.47 5.44
N THR A 57 6.62 -2.69 6.47
CA THR A 57 5.97 -3.19 7.68
C THR A 57 4.70 -2.40 8.01
N PHE A 58 3.61 -3.13 8.28
CA PHE A 58 2.31 -2.60 8.66
C PHE A 58 1.49 -3.66 9.41
N ARG A 59 0.51 -3.22 10.22
CA ARG A 59 -0.37 -4.13 10.97
C ARG A 59 -1.59 -4.53 10.14
N ARG A 60 -1.97 -5.82 10.24
CA ARG A 60 -3.16 -6.39 9.59
C ARG A 60 -3.57 -7.70 10.25
N SER A 61 -4.87 -8.02 10.20
CA SER A 61 -5.40 -9.33 10.62
C SER A 61 -6.65 -9.74 9.81
N CYS A 62 -7.84 -9.23 10.15
CA CYS A 62 -9.14 -9.74 9.64
C CYS A 62 -9.43 -9.54 8.14
N ARG A 63 -8.86 -8.49 7.52
CA ARG A 63 -9.14 -8.07 6.13
C ARG A 63 -10.59 -7.66 5.79
N GLU A 64 -11.49 -7.60 6.77
CA GLU A 64 -12.91 -7.27 6.56
C GLU A 64 -13.40 -6.12 7.46
N GLY A 65 -12.47 -5.37 8.06
CA GLY A 65 -12.76 -4.16 8.83
C GLY A 65 -13.14 -4.35 10.30
N VAL A 66 -13.30 -5.57 10.79
CA VAL A 66 -13.78 -5.82 12.17
C VAL A 66 -12.72 -5.56 13.26
N CYS A 67 -11.44 -5.85 13.01
CA CYS A 67 -10.40 -5.81 14.06
C CYS A 67 -9.72 -4.44 14.25
N GLY A 68 -9.90 -3.49 13.32
CA GLY A 68 -9.24 -2.18 13.36
C GLY A 68 -7.70 -2.17 13.16
N SER A 69 -7.03 -3.32 13.02
CA SER A 69 -5.55 -3.39 13.03
C SER A 69 -4.85 -2.64 11.88
N CYS A 70 -5.54 -2.40 10.76
CA CYS A 70 -4.98 -1.73 9.58
C CYS A 70 -5.41 -0.27 9.43
N ALA A 71 -5.70 0.39 10.54
CA ALA A 71 -5.97 1.83 10.57
C ALA A 71 -4.71 2.62 10.18
N MET A 72 -4.85 3.52 9.20
CA MET A 72 -3.77 4.41 8.74
C MET A 72 -4.35 5.61 7.98
N ASN A 73 -3.51 6.60 7.68
CA ASN A 73 -3.88 7.71 6.83
C ASN A 73 -3.70 7.33 5.35
N ILE A 74 -4.76 7.45 4.55
CA ILE A 74 -4.75 7.20 3.11
C ILE A 74 -5.38 8.41 2.44
N ASP A 75 -4.63 9.07 1.55
CA ASP A 75 -5.03 10.30 0.85
C ASP A 75 -5.54 11.40 1.81
N GLY A 76 -4.87 11.57 2.96
CA GLY A 76 -5.21 12.57 3.95
C GLY A 76 -6.33 12.16 4.93
N VAL A 77 -6.99 11.02 4.70
CA VAL A 77 -8.11 10.55 5.53
C VAL A 77 -7.72 9.30 6.32
N ASN A 78 -7.98 9.32 7.63
CA ASN A 78 -7.82 8.14 8.47
C ASN A 78 -8.91 7.12 8.14
N THR A 79 -8.52 5.91 7.74
CA THR A 79 -9.43 4.84 7.37
C THR A 79 -8.79 3.47 7.59
N LEU A 80 -9.52 2.40 7.30
CA LEU A 80 -9.01 1.03 7.33
C LEU A 80 -8.53 0.64 5.94
N ALA A 81 -7.26 0.28 5.80
CA ALA A 81 -6.67 -0.11 4.51
C ALA A 81 -7.41 -1.29 3.85
N CYS A 82 -8.02 -2.18 4.63
CA CYS A 82 -8.80 -3.32 4.12
C CYS A 82 -10.20 -2.96 3.59
N LEU A 83 -10.68 -1.73 3.80
CA LEU A 83 -11.98 -1.27 3.29
C LEU A 83 -11.84 -0.11 2.29
N LYS A 84 -10.64 0.47 2.18
CA LYS A 84 -10.36 1.57 1.27
C LYS A 84 -9.94 1.01 -0.08
N THR A 85 -10.68 1.35 -1.13
CA THR A 85 -10.36 0.96 -2.51
C THR A 85 -9.16 1.73 -3.05
N ASN A 86 -8.35 1.08 -3.90
CA ASN A 86 -7.11 1.60 -4.49
C ASN A 86 -7.31 2.44 -5.76
#